data_AF-A0A3S0FL91-F1
#
_entry.id   AF-A0A3S0FL91-F1
#
_cell.length_a   1.000
_cell.length_b   1.000
_cell.length_c   1.000
_cell.angle_alpha   90.00
_cell.angle_beta   90.00
_cell.angle_gamma   90.00
#
_symmetry.space_group_name_H-M   'P 1'
#
loop_
_entity.id
_entity.type
_entity.pdbx_description
1 polymer ?
#
loop_
_entity_poly.entity_id
_entity_poly.type
_entity_poly.pdbx_seq_one_letter_code
_entity_poly.pdbx_strand_id
1 'polypeptide(L)'
;MNILERDPSDPRRKPMNPGLKFLLELGPGLVFFFTTIRGEWLAEKFPVLTHLGEPILIATAFFMVATALSLSASWALTRSLPLMPLVSAIVVFVFGALALYLQDKTFAFMKPTIINSLFGVTLLGGLLFGRSLLGYVFDSAFQLDAEGWRKLTFRWGLFFLFLAVL
;
A
#
# COMPACT_ATOMS: atom_id res chain seq x y z
N MET A 1 14.92 20.99 -3.99
CA MET A 1 14.97 19.71 -4.71
C MET A 1 13.71 18.95 -4.31
N ASN A 2 12.60 19.14 -5.04
CA ASN A 2 11.30 18.58 -4.64
C ASN A 2 11.21 17.14 -5.14
N ILE A 3 11.26 16.20 -4.21
CA ILE A 3 11.25 14.75 -4.43
C ILE A 3 9.82 14.25 -4.77
N LEU A 4 8.81 15.04 -4.39
CA LEU A 4 7.39 14.77 -4.61
C LEU A 4 6.92 15.29 -5.98
N GLU A 5 6.02 14.57 -6.63
CA GLU A 5 5.39 14.98 -7.89
C GLU A 5 4.79 16.38 -7.79
N ARG A 6 5.16 17.21 -8.78
CA ARG A 6 4.70 18.59 -8.90
C ARG A 6 3.20 18.58 -9.18
N ASP A 7 2.54 19.62 -8.70
CA ASP A 7 1.10 19.84 -8.85
C ASP A 7 0.63 19.55 -10.29
N PRO A 8 -0.54 18.90 -10.50
CA PRO A 8 -1.09 18.63 -11.82
C PRO A 8 -1.11 19.84 -12.78
N SER A 9 -1.14 21.06 -12.24
CA SER A 9 -1.15 22.32 -12.99
C SER A 9 0.25 22.90 -13.31
N ASP A 10 1.36 22.24 -12.94
CA ASP A 10 2.71 22.76 -13.19
C ASP A 10 3.13 22.60 -14.67
N PRO A 11 3.41 23.70 -15.42
CA PRO A 11 3.80 23.66 -16.83
C PRO A 11 5.17 22.99 -17.08
N ARG A 12 5.95 22.69 -16.04
CA ARG A 12 7.24 21.99 -16.14
C ARG A 12 7.11 20.47 -15.98
N ARG A 13 5.89 19.94 -15.84
CA ARG A 13 5.63 18.50 -15.74
C ARG A 13 5.93 17.83 -17.09
N LYS A 14 6.83 16.85 -17.10
CA LYS A 14 7.02 16.01 -18.29
C LYS A 14 5.80 15.11 -18.45
N PRO A 15 5.05 15.19 -19.56
CA PRO A 15 3.93 14.29 -19.79
C PRO A 15 4.48 12.87 -20.00
N MET A 16 4.13 11.94 -19.11
CA MET A 16 4.34 10.53 -19.38
C MET A 16 3.33 10.06 -20.43
N ASN A 17 3.75 9.12 -21.26
CA ASN A 17 2.81 8.42 -22.13
C ASN A 17 1.71 7.77 -21.26
N PRO A 18 0.41 8.09 -21.47
CA PRO A 18 -0.69 7.60 -20.64
C PRO A 18 -0.68 6.07 -20.46
N GLY A 19 -0.32 5.33 -21.51
CA GLY A 19 -0.24 3.86 -21.44
C GLY A 19 0.87 3.36 -20.51
N LEU A 20 2.01 4.07 -20.44
CA LEU A 20 3.12 3.70 -19.56
C LEU A 20 2.79 3.98 -18.09
N LYS A 21 2.12 5.10 -17.83
CA LYS A 21 1.62 5.43 -16.49
C LYS A 21 0.63 4.36 -16.00
N PHE A 22 -0.33 4.00 -16.85
CA PHE A 22 -1.30 2.95 -16.55
C PHE A 22 -0.64 1.58 -16.31
N LEU A 23 0.36 1.22 -17.11
CA LEU A 23 1.11 -0.03 -16.94
C LEU A 23 1.90 -0.04 -15.63
N LEU A 24 2.48 1.08 -15.21
CA LEU A 24 3.17 1.18 -13.92
C LEU A 24 2.20 1.09 -12.73
N GLU A 25 1.02 1.69 -12.84
CA GLU A 25 0.00 1.65 -11.78
C GLU A 25 -0.68 0.27 -11.67
N LEU A 26 -0.99 -0.38 -12.80
CA LEU A 26 -1.60 -1.71 -12.81
C LEU A 26 -0.60 -2.87 -12.76
N GLY A 27 0.64 -2.65 -13.19
CA GLY A 27 1.67 -3.69 -13.34
C GLY A 27 1.85 -4.54 -12.08
N PRO A 28 2.05 -3.95 -10.89
CA PRO A 28 2.14 -4.71 -9.66
C PRO A 28 0.88 -5.55 -9.39
N GLY A 29 -0.31 -4.98 -9.60
CA GLY A 29 -1.57 -5.70 -9.43
C GLY A 29 -1.69 -6.89 -10.38
N LEU A 30 -1.29 -6.73 -11.64
CA LEU A 30 -1.27 -7.82 -12.62
C LEU A 30 -0.28 -8.92 -12.24
N VAL A 31 0.91 -8.56 -11.73
CA VAL A 31 1.86 -9.54 -11.21
C VAL A 31 1.25 -10.32 -10.05
N PHE A 32 0.65 -9.62 -9.07
CA PHE A 32 -0.03 -10.26 -7.94
C PHE A 32 -1.11 -11.25 -8.41
N PHE A 33 -2.02 -10.82 -9.28
CA PHE A 33 -3.08 -11.66 -9.81
C PHE A 33 -2.53 -12.89 -10.53
N PHE A 34 -1.54 -12.69 -11.39
CA PHE A 34 -0.91 -13.79 -12.12
C PHE A 34 -0.26 -14.80 -11.17
N THR A 35 0.48 -14.33 -10.18
CA THR A 35 1.14 -15.18 -9.18
C THR A 35 0.15 -15.88 -8.27
N THR A 36 -1.00 -15.29 -7.96
CA THR A 36 -2.06 -15.94 -7.18
C THR A 36 -2.70 -17.07 -7.98
N ILE A 37 -3.04 -16.83 -9.25
CA ILE A 37 -3.67 -17.84 -10.12
C ILE A 37 -2.68 -18.99 -10.44
N ARG A 38 -1.39 -18.68 -10.57
CA ARG A 38 -0.33 -19.64 -10.94
C ARG A 38 0.54 -20.05 -9.75
N GLY A 39 0.11 -19.78 -8.52
CA GLY A 39 0.96 -19.89 -7.33
C GLY A 39 1.44 -21.33 -7.08
N GLU A 40 0.55 -22.31 -7.23
CA GLU A 40 0.90 -23.74 -7.07
C GLU A 40 1.94 -24.19 -8.11
N TRP A 41 1.74 -23.83 -9.38
CA TRP A 41 2.70 -24.11 -10.44
C TRP A 41 4.07 -23.46 -10.18
N LEU A 42 4.09 -22.26 -9.62
CA LEU A 42 5.32 -21.53 -9.30
C LEU A 42 6.05 -22.20 -8.13
N ALA A 43 5.30 -22.67 -7.13
CA ALA A 43 5.81 -23.41 -5.99
C ALA A 43 6.40 -24.78 -6.39
N GLU A 44 5.78 -25.48 -7.35
CA GLU A 44 6.30 -26.73 -7.91
C GLU A 44 7.60 -26.52 -8.71
N LYS A 45 7.66 -25.47 -9.54
CA LYS A 45 8.84 -25.18 -10.37
C LYS A 45 10.01 -24.61 -9.59
N PHE A 46 9.74 -23.84 -8.55
CA PHE A 46 10.75 -23.19 -7.72
C PHE A 46 10.54 -23.59 -6.26
N PRO A 47 11.17 -24.70 -5.80
CA PRO A 47 11.06 -25.17 -4.42
C PRO A 47 11.60 -24.18 -3.39
N VAL A 48 12.30 -23.12 -3.82
CA VAL A 48 12.72 -22.04 -2.93
C VAL A 48 11.54 -21.16 -2.49
N LEU A 49 10.47 -21.09 -3.30
CA LEU A 49 9.30 -20.26 -3.02
C LEU A 49 8.38 -20.87 -1.96
N THR A 50 8.39 -22.19 -1.80
CA THR A 50 7.63 -22.86 -0.71
C THR A 50 8.15 -22.50 0.68
N HIS A 51 9.39 -21.99 0.80
CA HIS A 51 9.87 -21.41 2.06
C HIS A 51 9.14 -20.12 2.44
N LEU A 52 8.49 -19.44 1.47
CA LEU A 52 7.65 -18.27 1.73
C LEU A 52 6.24 -18.66 2.19
N GLY A 53 5.92 -19.96 2.32
CA GLY A 53 4.64 -20.42 2.84
C GLY A 53 3.58 -20.64 1.76
N GLU A 54 2.33 -20.27 2.07
CA GLU A 54 1.19 -20.50 1.18
C GLU A 54 1.33 -19.76 -0.16
N PRO A 55 0.70 -20.25 -1.25
CA PRO A 55 0.73 -19.58 -2.57
C PRO A 55 0.34 -18.10 -2.52
N ILE A 56 -0.53 -17.70 -1.60
CA ILE A 56 -0.91 -16.30 -1.40
C ILE A 56 0.24 -15.44 -0.87
N LEU A 57 1.10 -15.99 0.01
CA LEU A 57 2.27 -15.30 0.54
C LEU A 57 3.37 -15.18 -0.52
N ILE A 58 3.51 -16.19 -1.39
CA ILE A 58 4.36 -16.10 -2.59
C ILE A 58 3.85 -14.95 -3.47
N ALA A 59 2.56 -14.88 -3.74
CA ALA A 59 1.98 -13.77 -4.52
C ALA A 59 2.22 -12.41 -3.86
N THR A 60 2.08 -12.31 -2.53
CA THR A 60 2.40 -11.10 -1.77
C THR A 60 3.87 -10.68 -1.93
N ALA A 61 4.82 -11.62 -1.87
CA ALA A 61 6.24 -11.31 -2.06
C ALA A 61 6.52 -10.78 -3.47
N PHE A 62 5.96 -11.42 -4.50
CA PHE A 62 6.07 -10.94 -5.88
C PHE A 62 5.43 -9.57 -6.07
N PHE A 63 4.29 -9.32 -5.43
CA PHE A 63 3.62 -8.02 -5.46
C PHE A 63 4.47 -6.92 -4.83
N MET A 64 5.11 -7.17 -3.69
CA MET A 64 6.03 -6.22 -3.07
C MET A 64 7.20 -5.89 -4.00
N VAL A 65 7.83 -6.92 -4.60
CA VAL A 65 8.94 -6.73 -5.55
C VAL A 65 8.49 -5.94 -6.78
N ALA A 66 7.35 -6.31 -7.39
CA ALA A 66 6.80 -5.60 -8.53
C ALA A 66 6.44 -4.15 -8.21
N THR A 67 5.91 -3.89 -7.00
CA THR A 67 5.60 -2.54 -6.52
C THR A 67 6.88 -1.71 -6.37
N ALA A 68 7.94 -2.26 -5.78
CA ALA A 68 9.23 -1.58 -5.70
C ALA A 68 9.84 -1.30 -7.08
N LEU A 69 9.77 -2.25 -8.00
CA LEU A 69 10.25 -2.08 -9.37
C LEU A 69 9.45 -1.01 -10.11
N SER A 70 8.12 -1.02 -10.00
CA SER A 70 7.26 -0.01 -10.61
C SER A 70 7.54 1.38 -10.05
N LEU A 71 7.67 1.52 -8.73
CA LEU A 71 7.98 2.80 -8.11
C LEU A 71 9.38 3.30 -8.51
N SER A 72 10.37 2.41 -8.57
CA SER A 72 11.74 2.72 -8.99
C SER A 72 11.80 3.12 -10.46
N ALA A 73 11.09 2.42 -11.33
CA ALA A 73 10.98 2.74 -12.75
C ALA A 73 10.25 4.08 -12.95
N SER A 74 9.14 4.29 -12.25
CA SER A 74 8.42 5.56 -12.25
C SER A 74 9.35 6.71 -11.86
N TRP A 75 10.09 6.56 -10.74
CA TRP A 75 11.07 7.55 -10.31
C TRP A 75 12.19 7.80 -11.32
N ALA A 76 12.72 6.75 -11.97
CA ALA A 76 13.75 6.91 -13.00
C ALA A 76 13.25 7.70 -14.22
N LEU A 77 11.98 7.52 -14.60
CA LEU A 77 11.38 8.15 -15.79
C LEU A 77 10.87 9.58 -15.52
N THR A 78 10.19 9.82 -14.40
CA THR A 78 9.62 11.14 -14.08
C THR A 78 10.52 12.00 -13.19
N ARG A 79 11.49 11.39 -12.51
CA ARG A 79 12.28 12.00 -11.41
C ARG A 79 11.40 12.64 -10.33
N SER A 80 10.16 12.19 -10.21
CA SER A 80 9.21 12.67 -9.22
C SER A 80 8.35 11.52 -8.71
N LEU A 81 8.19 11.42 -7.40
CA LEU A 81 7.39 10.36 -6.82
C LEU A 81 5.92 10.79 -6.73
N PRO A 82 4.99 10.16 -7.47
CA PRO A 82 3.57 10.39 -7.29
C PRO A 82 3.18 9.97 -5.88
N LEU A 83 2.63 10.92 -5.12
CA LEU A 83 2.34 10.73 -3.69
C LEU A 83 1.39 9.54 -3.45
N MET A 84 0.40 9.34 -4.33
CA MET A 84 -0.60 8.27 -4.23
C MET A 84 0.04 6.85 -4.35
N PRO A 85 0.76 6.50 -5.43
CA PRO A 85 1.57 5.29 -5.52
C PRO A 85 2.58 5.09 -4.39
N LEU A 86 3.19 6.17 -3.88
CA LEU A 86 4.14 6.06 -2.77
C LEU A 86 3.43 5.62 -1.48
N VAL A 87 2.28 6.23 -1.16
CA VAL A 87 1.45 5.83 -0.01
C VAL A 87 1.00 4.37 -0.16
N SER A 88 0.50 3.98 -1.33
CA SER A 88 0.11 2.60 -1.61
C SER A 88 1.29 1.64 -1.46
N ALA A 89 2.48 2.00 -1.96
CA ALA A 89 3.68 1.18 -1.79
C ALA A 89 4.01 0.99 -0.31
N ILE A 90 4.01 2.06 0.51
CA ILE A 90 4.25 1.94 1.95
C ILE A 90 3.26 0.96 2.59
N VAL A 91 1.97 1.08 2.27
CA VAL A 91 0.93 0.16 2.76
C VAL A 91 1.24 -1.29 2.34
N VAL A 92 1.51 -1.53 1.05
CA VAL A 92 1.86 -2.86 0.54
C VAL A 92 3.09 -3.44 1.24
N PHE A 93 4.11 -2.63 1.49
CA PHE A 93 5.31 -3.08 2.17
C PHE A 93 5.07 -3.40 3.64
N VAL A 94 4.32 -2.56 4.37
CA VAL A 94 4.00 -2.79 5.78
C VAL A 94 3.15 -4.06 5.93
N PHE A 95 2.04 -4.17 5.19
CA PHE A 95 1.16 -5.33 5.30
C PHE A 95 1.79 -6.60 4.72
N GLY A 96 2.53 -6.48 3.62
CA GLY A 96 3.21 -7.61 2.98
C GLY A 96 4.36 -8.16 3.83
N ALA A 97 5.21 -7.30 4.39
CA ALA A 97 6.28 -7.72 5.29
C ALA A 97 5.71 -8.38 6.55
N LEU A 98 4.62 -7.84 7.08
CA LEU A 98 3.90 -8.42 8.20
C LEU A 98 3.34 -9.81 7.84
N ALA A 99 2.69 -9.95 6.69
CA ALA A 99 2.18 -11.23 6.21
C ALA A 99 3.29 -12.28 6.04
N LEU A 100 4.46 -11.88 5.54
CA LEU A 100 5.62 -12.76 5.38
C LEU A 100 6.29 -13.11 6.71
N TYR A 101 6.36 -12.18 7.66
CA TYR A 101 6.95 -12.41 8.98
C TYR A 101 6.09 -13.32 9.86
N LEU A 102 4.77 -13.28 9.70
CA LEU A 102 3.82 -13.85 10.66
C LEU A 102 3.09 -15.09 10.14
N GLN A 103 3.84 -16.01 9.52
CA GLN A 103 3.34 -17.24 8.89
C GLN A 103 2.73 -18.28 9.85
N ASP A 104 2.66 -17.99 11.15
CA ASP A 104 2.38 -18.98 12.19
C ASP A 104 0.88 -19.11 12.55
N LYS A 105 0.45 -20.29 13.04
CA LYS A 105 -0.98 -20.63 13.26
C LYS A 105 -1.73 -19.70 14.23
N THR A 106 -1.03 -19.06 15.16
CA THR A 106 -1.57 -18.05 16.09
C THR A 106 -2.13 -16.82 15.36
N PHE A 107 -1.66 -16.56 14.13
CA PHE A 107 -2.06 -15.42 13.32
C PHE A 107 -3.38 -15.58 12.59
N ALA A 108 -3.86 -16.81 12.36
CA ALA A 108 -5.17 -17.02 11.74
C ALA A 108 -6.29 -16.33 12.54
N PHE A 109 -6.14 -16.24 13.86
CA PHE A 109 -7.07 -15.60 14.78
C PHE A 109 -6.75 -14.11 15.05
N MET A 110 -5.46 -13.72 15.12
CA MET A 110 -5.08 -12.32 15.40
C MET A 110 -5.05 -11.40 14.16
N LYS A 111 -5.27 -11.95 12.96
CA LYS A 111 -5.36 -11.19 11.69
C LYS A 111 -6.17 -9.88 11.84
N PRO A 112 -7.41 -9.89 12.39
CA PRO A 112 -8.20 -8.67 12.55
C PRO A 112 -7.56 -7.69 13.55
N THR A 113 -7.13 -8.16 14.72
CA THR A 113 -6.53 -7.34 15.78
C THR A 113 -5.32 -6.55 15.28
N ILE A 114 -4.45 -7.19 14.51
CA ILE A 114 -3.17 -6.60 14.09
C ILE A 114 -3.37 -5.60 12.96
N ILE A 115 -4.24 -5.94 12.00
CA ILE A 115 -4.63 -5.02 10.94
C ILE A 115 -5.32 -3.80 11.53
N ASN A 116 -6.29 -4.00 12.43
CA ASN A 116 -7.01 -2.92 13.10
C ASN A 116 -6.08 -2.07 13.98
N SER A 117 -5.15 -2.68 14.71
CA SER A 117 -4.14 -1.96 15.48
C SER A 117 -3.26 -1.10 14.58
N LEU A 118 -2.77 -1.65 13.47
CA LEU A 118 -1.94 -0.92 12.50
C LEU A 118 -2.71 0.24 11.88
N PHE A 119 -3.95 0.02 11.43
CA PHE A 119 -4.79 1.10 10.89
C PHE A 119 -5.06 2.17 11.95
N GLY A 120 -5.45 1.77 13.15
CA GLY A 120 -5.73 2.68 14.27
C GLY A 120 -4.52 3.53 14.65
N VAL A 121 -3.37 2.89 14.90
CA VAL A 121 -2.11 3.58 15.23
C VAL A 121 -1.63 4.46 14.07
N THR A 122 -1.73 4.01 12.83
CA THR A 122 -1.30 4.80 11.67
C THR A 122 -2.17 6.04 11.48
N LEU A 123 -3.50 5.91 11.59
CA LEU A 123 -4.42 7.04 11.49
C LEU A 123 -4.23 8.05 12.62
N LEU A 124 -4.15 7.59 13.87
CA LEU A 124 -3.92 8.46 15.02
C LEU A 124 -2.50 9.05 14.99
N GLY A 125 -1.50 8.28 14.58
CA GLY A 125 -0.13 8.75 14.38
C GLY A 125 -0.05 9.85 13.34
N GLY A 126 -0.67 9.65 12.16
CA GLY A 126 -0.78 10.68 11.13
C GLY A 126 -1.45 11.96 11.65
N LEU A 127 -2.49 11.80 12.49
CA LEU A 127 -3.17 12.91 13.14
C LEU A 127 -2.25 13.70 14.08
N LEU A 128 -1.37 13.03 14.82
CA LEU A 128 -0.36 13.68 15.68
C LEU A 128 0.65 14.50 14.88
N PHE A 129 0.96 14.11 13.64
CA PHE A 129 1.76 14.89 12.70
C PHE A 129 0.96 16.00 11.99
N GLY A 130 -0.30 16.24 12.40
CA GLY A 130 -1.17 17.26 11.82
C GLY A 130 -1.68 16.93 10.41
N ARG A 131 -1.53 15.67 9.96
CA ARG A 131 -1.92 15.24 8.62
C ARG A 131 -3.04 14.20 8.69
N SER A 132 -4.19 14.54 8.10
CA SER A 132 -5.29 13.59 7.95
C SER A 132 -4.98 12.61 6.83
N LEU A 133 -4.52 11.40 7.17
CA LEU A 133 -4.29 10.34 6.20
C LEU A 133 -5.57 9.93 5.47
N LEU A 134 -6.71 9.92 6.17
CA LEU A 134 -8.03 9.74 5.55
C LEU A 134 -8.32 10.86 4.54
N GLY A 135 -7.93 12.10 4.86
CA GLY A 135 -8.03 13.22 3.93
C GLY A 135 -7.26 12.94 2.63
N TYR A 136 -6.03 12.45 2.71
CA TYR A 136 -5.26 12.12 1.51
C TYR A 136 -5.84 10.95 0.70
N VAL A 137 -6.37 9.92 1.35
CA VAL A 137 -6.90 8.73 0.66
C VAL A 137 -8.29 8.98 0.08
N PHE A 138 -9.13 9.76 0.76
CA PHE A 138 -10.53 10.00 0.41
C PHE A 138 -10.82 11.44 -0.06
N ASP A 139 -9.79 12.26 -0.33
CA ASP A 139 -9.92 13.64 -0.82
C ASP A 139 -10.87 13.72 -2.03
N SER A 140 -10.77 12.72 -2.91
CA SER A 140 -11.58 12.60 -4.13
C SER A 140 -13.04 12.18 -3.88
N ALA A 141 -13.33 11.60 -2.72
CA ALA A 141 -14.64 11.00 -2.39
C ALA A 141 -15.51 11.90 -1.51
N PHE A 142 -14.90 12.71 -0.63
CA PHE A 142 -15.61 13.61 0.28
C PHE A 142 -14.99 15.01 0.30
N GLN A 143 -15.82 16.04 0.16
CA GLN A 143 -15.39 17.42 0.39
C GLN A 143 -15.61 17.78 1.86
N LEU A 144 -14.56 17.68 2.67
CA LEU A 144 -14.57 18.05 4.08
C LEU A 144 -13.54 19.15 4.34
N ASP A 145 -13.83 19.98 5.33
CA ASP A 145 -12.88 20.95 5.86
C ASP A 145 -11.76 20.25 6.66
N ALA A 146 -10.65 20.95 6.89
CA ALA A 146 -9.50 20.41 7.62
C ALA A 146 -9.90 19.89 9.02
N GLU A 147 -10.85 20.56 9.67
CA GLU A 147 -11.38 20.15 10.98
C GLU A 147 -12.24 18.88 10.86
N GLY A 148 -13.09 18.77 9.84
CA GLY A 148 -13.87 17.57 9.55
C GLY A 148 -12.98 16.35 9.30
N TRP A 149 -11.92 16.51 8.52
CA TRP A 149 -10.92 15.48 8.27
C TRP A 149 -10.18 15.04 9.54
N ARG A 150 -9.86 15.97 10.43
CA ARG A 150 -9.23 15.68 11.72
C ARG A 150 -10.14 14.86 12.62
N LYS A 151 -11.41 15.27 12.74
CA LYS A 151 -12.41 14.55 13.54
C LYS A 151 -12.71 13.17 12.98
N LEU A 152 -12.81 13.04 11.66
CA LEU A 152 -13.06 11.75 11.01
C LEU A 152 -11.89 10.79 11.24
N THR A 153 -10.66 11.26 11.04
CA THR A 153 -9.44 10.47 11.30
C THR A 153 -9.35 10.03 12.75
N PHE A 154 -9.66 10.91 13.70
CA PHE A 154 -9.67 10.57 15.11
C PHE A 154 -10.70 9.47 15.43
N ARG A 155 -11.94 9.62 14.96
CA ARG A 155 -13.03 8.66 15.19
C ARG A 155 -12.73 7.29 14.57
N TRP A 156 -12.22 7.28 13.34
CA TRP A 156 -11.83 6.05 12.65
C TRP A 156 -10.62 5.38 13.31
N GLY A 157 -9.61 6.16 13.70
CA GLY A 157 -8.46 5.65 14.44
C GLY A 157 -8.89 4.97 15.75
N LEU A 158 -9.75 5.63 16.52
CA LEU A 158 -10.31 5.07 17.77
C LEU A 158 -11.18 3.83 17.52
N PHE A 159 -12.02 3.86 16.47
CA PHE A 159 -12.86 2.73 16.09
C PHE A 159 -12.04 1.49 15.74
N PHE A 160 -10.97 1.65 14.97
CA PHE A 160 -10.06 0.55 14.66
C PHE A 160 -9.33 0.03 15.89
N LEU A 161 -8.84 0.90 16.79
CA LEU A 161 -8.24 0.42 18.04
C LEU A 161 -9.26 -0.31 18.92
N PHE A 162 -10.51 0.14 18.97
CA PHE A 162 -11.57 -0.55 19.67
C PHE A 162 -11.83 -1.95 19.08
N LEU A 163 -11.95 -2.06 17.75
CA LEU A 163 -12.07 -3.33 17.05
C LEU A 163 -10.82 -4.22 17.16
N ALA A 164 -9.66 -3.65 17.49
CA ALA A 164 -8.47 -4.45 17.72
C ALA A 164 -8.52 -5.21 19.05
N VAL A 165 -9.14 -4.60 20.06
CA VAL A 165 -9.24 -5.13 21.42
C VAL A 165 -10.43 -6.09 21.59
N LEU A 166 -11.49 -5.93 20.79
CA LEU A 166 -12.68 -6.78 20.78
C LEU A 166 -12.42 -8.16 20.17
#